data_AF-A0A8J2PE37-F1
#
_entry.id   AF-A0A8J2PE37-F1
#
_cell.length_a   1.000
_cell.length_b   1.000
_cell.length_c   1.000
_cell.angle_alpha   90.00
_cell.angle_beta   90.00
_cell.angle_gamma   90.00
#
_symmetry.space_group_name_H-M   'P 1'
#
loop_
_entity.id
_entity.type
_entity.pdbx_description
1 polymer ?
#
loop_
_entity_poly.entity_id
_entity_poly.type
_entity_poly.pdbx_seq_one_letter_code
_entity_poly.pdbx_strand_id
1 'polypeptide(L)'
;SHFIEISSALSEVSFPGEISNKDLDRAMYGIWSFQYDFNLTVHDISSGFVNGIDTSNVLNVKDCYRIGRHSVSVNYITIGTQWLQYALYLVQNSTDDSIGHEEVEDAIAMTQVLENYLDLKQWRVCNGVAQQ
;
A
#
# COMPACT_ATOMS: atom_id res chain seq x y z
N SER A 1 7.47 -9.07 43.49
CA SER A 1 8.48 -8.06 43.12
C SER A 1 8.72 -7.95 41.60
N HIS A 2 7.81 -8.42 40.72
CA HIS A 2 8.04 -8.44 39.27
C HIS A 2 7.23 -7.38 38.48
N PHE A 3 6.43 -6.54 39.16
CA PHE A 3 5.57 -5.56 38.48
C PHE A 3 6.28 -4.23 38.16
N ILE A 4 7.43 -3.97 38.79
CA ILE A 4 8.17 -2.72 38.65
C ILE A 4 9.09 -2.72 37.41
N GLU A 5 9.57 -3.89 36.98
CA GLU A 5 10.50 -3.97 35.84
C GLU A 5 9.82 -3.72 34.49
N ILE A 6 8.52 -4.03 34.34
CA ILE A 6 7.80 -3.85 33.07
C ILE A 6 7.49 -2.37 32.80
N SER A 7 7.18 -1.56 33.82
CA SER A 7 6.88 -0.14 33.59
C SER A 7 8.10 0.68 33.20
N SER A 8 9.29 0.25 33.66
CA SER A 8 10.57 0.85 33.26
C SER A 8 10.86 0.58 31.77
N ALA A 9 10.66 -0.66 31.32
CA ALA A 9 10.90 -1.06 29.93
C ALA A 9 9.95 -0.37 28.93
N LEU A 10 8.71 -0.07 29.33
CA LEU A 10 7.74 0.64 28.49
C LEU A 10 8.05 2.14 28.33
N SER A 11 8.89 2.71 29.20
CA SER A 11 9.31 4.12 29.11
C SER A 11 10.46 4.36 28.11
N GLU A 12 11.17 3.29 27.72
CA GLU A 12 12.23 3.34 26.70
C GLU A 12 11.68 3.08 25.28
N VAL A 13 10.44 2.60 25.16
CA VAL A 13 9.74 2.53 23.88
C VAL A 13 9.12 3.90 23.59
N SER A 14 9.94 4.79 23.06
CA SER A 14 9.47 6.00 22.39
C SER A 14 8.56 5.60 21.23
N PHE A 15 7.24 5.63 21.42
CA PHE A 15 6.33 5.77 20.28
C PHE A 15 6.77 7.01 19.50
N PRO A 16 6.99 6.93 18.18
CA PRO A 16 7.35 8.11 17.40
C PRO A 16 6.25 9.15 17.61
N GLY A 17 6.57 10.21 18.37
CA GLY A 17 5.61 11.21 18.83
C GLY A 17 4.92 11.94 17.67
N GLU A 18 5.54 11.91 16.49
CA GLU A 18 4.92 12.16 15.20
C GLU A 18 5.50 11.16 14.19
N ILE A 19 4.64 10.39 13.52
CA ILE A 19 5.04 9.63 12.33
C ILE A 19 5.35 10.68 11.26
N SER A 20 6.62 10.84 10.91
CA SER A 20 7.01 11.80 9.87
C SER A 20 6.69 11.23 8.48
N ASN A 21 6.60 12.10 7.47
CA ASN A 21 6.50 11.64 6.08
C ASN A 21 7.64 10.68 5.69
N LYS A 22 8.84 10.83 6.30
CA LYS A 22 9.96 9.91 6.07
C LYS A 22 9.71 8.52 6.65
N ASP A 23 8.98 8.42 7.76
CA ASP A 23 8.64 7.13 8.36
C ASP A 23 7.58 6.43 7.51
N LEU A 24 6.65 7.19 6.92
CA LEU A 24 5.72 6.67 5.91
C LEU A 24 6.48 6.20 4.66
N ASP A 25 7.39 7.01 4.10
CA ASP A 25 8.19 6.62 2.94
C ASP A 25 8.96 5.31 3.20
N ARG A 26 9.55 5.16 4.40
CA ARG A 26 10.27 3.96 4.81
C ARG A 26 9.36 2.75 4.98
N ALA A 27 8.18 2.94 5.59
CA ALA A 27 7.20 1.87 5.72
C ALA A 27 6.72 1.39 4.35
N MET A 28 6.48 2.33 3.42
CA MET A 28 6.05 2.03 2.06
C MET A 28 7.16 1.35 1.25
N TYR A 29 8.41 1.77 1.42
CA TYR A 29 9.56 1.04 0.86
C TYR A 29 9.64 -0.38 1.42
N GLY A 30 9.37 -0.56 2.72
CA GLY A 30 9.31 -1.89 3.35
C GLY A 30 8.23 -2.78 2.72
N ILE A 31 7.01 -2.27 2.57
CA ILE A 31 5.91 -2.99 1.90
C ILE A 31 6.30 -3.33 0.46
N TRP A 32 6.91 -2.39 -0.27
CA TRP A 32 7.34 -2.62 -1.64
C TRP A 32 8.41 -3.70 -1.76
N SER A 33 9.50 -3.60 -0.98
CA SER A 33 10.58 -4.59 -0.95
C SER A 33 10.00 -5.95 -0.63
N PHE A 34 9.11 -6.01 0.36
CA PHE A 34 8.45 -7.25 0.75
C PHE A 34 7.58 -7.84 -0.37
N GLN A 35 6.81 -7.01 -1.06
CA GLN A 35 6.00 -7.43 -2.21
C GLN A 35 6.89 -7.98 -3.33
N TYR A 36 8.00 -7.30 -3.62
CA TYR A 36 8.90 -7.64 -4.71
C TYR A 36 9.76 -8.87 -4.40
N ASP A 37 10.45 -8.88 -3.26
CA ASP A 37 11.42 -9.91 -2.88
C ASP A 37 10.78 -11.28 -2.66
N PHE A 38 9.53 -11.29 -2.19
CA PHE A 38 8.77 -12.51 -1.94
C PHE A 38 7.71 -12.80 -3.01
N ASN A 39 7.66 -12.01 -4.08
CA ASN A 39 6.67 -12.13 -5.16
C ASN A 39 5.23 -12.25 -4.63
N LEU A 40 4.91 -11.44 -3.61
CA LEU A 40 3.60 -11.42 -2.98
C LEU A 40 2.63 -10.56 -3.79
N THR A 41 1.37 -10.98 -3.81
CA THR A 41 0.30 -10.15 -4.35
C THR A 41 -0.18 -9.15 -3.29
N VAL A 42 -0.89 -8.10 -3.74
CA VAL A 42 -1.58 -7.20 -2.81
C VAL A 42 -2.57 -7.95 -1.92
N HIS A 43 -3.20 -9.01 -2.44
CA HIS A 43 -4.10 -9.87 -1.67
C HIS A 43 -3.37 -10.58 -0.52
N ASP A 44 -2.19 -11.16 -0.78
CA ASP A 44 -1.39 -11.86 0.25
C ASP A 44 -1.02 -10.91 1.39
N ILE A 45 -0.54 -9.70 1.05
CA ILE A 45 -0.13 -8.70 2.03
C ILE A 45 -1.35 -8.16 2.81
N SER A 46 -2.43 -7.81 2.10
CA SER A 46 -3.61 -7.20 2.72
C SER A 46 -4.42 -8.17 3.57
N SER A 47 -4.44 -9.46 3.24
CA SER A 47 -5.09 -10.50 4.04
C SER A 47 -4.28 -10.90 5.27
N GLY A 48 -3.07 -10.36 5.42
CA GLY A 48 -2.14 -10.74 6.49
C GLY A 48 -1.54 -12.14 6.28
N PHE A 49 -1.70 -12.74 5.10
CA PHE A 49 -1.21 -14.06 4.76
C PHE A 49 0.14 -13.98 4.05
N VAL A 50 1.22 -14.17 4.80
CA VAL A 50 2.58 -14.08 4.26
C VAL A 50 3.28 -15.42 4.43
N ASN A 51 3.69 -16.02 3.30
CA ASN A 51 4.51 -17.24 3.29
C ASN A 51 3.90 -18.39 4.12
N GLY A 52 2.57 -18.54 4.06
CA GLY A 52 1.85 -19.56 4.82
C GLY A 52 1.56 -19.20 6.29
N ILE A 53 1.97 -18.02 6.75
CA ILE A 53 1.74 -17.53 8.11
C ILE A 53 0.64 -16.47 8.07
N ASP A 54 -0.44 -16.73 8.80
CA ASP A 54 -1.49 -15.74 9.08
C ASP A 54 -1.01 -14.83 10.23
N THR A 55 -0.88 -13.54 9.94
CA THR A 55 -0.44 -12.53 10.89
C THR A 55 -1.60 -11.84 11.60
N SER A 56 -2.85 -12.20 11.31
CA SER A 56 -4.11 -11.63 11.81
C SER A 56 -4.30 -10.11 11.61
N ASN A 57 -3.34 -9.45 10.97
CA ASN A 57 -3.38 -8.03 10.63
C ASN A 57 -3.88 -7.89 9.19
N VAL A 58 -5.17 -7.64 9.04
CA VAL A 58 -5.82 -7.43 7.75
C VAL A 58 -5.86 -5.93 7.46
N LEU A 59 -5.39 -5.54 6.28
CA LEU A 59 -5.51 -4.17 5.79
C LEU A 59 -6.92 -3.93 5.27
N ASN A 60 -7.55 -2.84 5.73
CA ASN A 60 -8.87 -2.43 5.26
C ASN A 60 -8.77 -1.69 3.90
N VAL A 61 -9.92 -1.35 3.32
CA VAL A 61 -10.03 -0.60 2.05
C VAL A 61 -9.23 0.71 2.12
N LYS A 62 -9.38 1.46 3.22
CA LYS A 62 -8.71 2.76 3.40
C LYS A 62 -7.19 2.63 3.44
N ASP A 63 -6.68 1.59 4.08
CA ASP A 63 -5.24 1.31 4.15
C ASP A 63 -4.69 1.00 2.75
N CYS A 64 -5.40 0.17 1.98
CA CYS A 64 -5.04 -0.16 0.60
C CYS A 64 -5.04 1.10 -0.30
N TYR A 65 -6.06 1.95 -0.16
CA TYR A 65 -6.15 3.23 -0.87
C TYR A 65 -4.97 4.16 -0.54
N ARG A 66 -4.64 4.31 0.75
CA ARG A 66 -3.54 5.16 1.21
C ARG A 66 -2.19 4.68 0.69
N ILE A 67 -1.93 3.37 0.72
CA ILE A 67 -0.73 2.76 0.15
C ILE A 67 -0.64 3.06 -1.35
N GLY A 68 -1.75 2.85 -2.07
CA GLY A 68 -1.85 3.13 -3.51
C GLY A 68 -1.54 4.59 -3.84
N ARG A 69 -2.26 5.53 -3.22
CA ARG A 69 -2.08 6.98 -3.39
C ARG A 69 -0.65 7.43 -3.10
N HIS A 70 -0.11 6.99 -1.98
CA HIS A 70 1.25 7.36 -1.60
C HIS A 70 2.27 6.81 -2.60
N SER A 71 2.15 5.54 -3.00
CA SER A 71 3.03 4.92 -4.00
C SER A 71 3.04 5.68 -5.32
N VAL A 72 1.88 6.15 -5.78
CA VAL A 72 1.77 7.02 -6.97
C VAL A 72 2.51 8.34 -6.75
N SER A 73 2.32 8.98 -5.58
CA SER A 73 2.97 10.27 -5.26
C SER A 73 4.50 10.21 -5.25
N VAL A 74 5.07 9.03 -4.97
CA VAL A 74 6.52 8.77 -4.99
C VAL A 74 7.00 8.08 -6.27
N ASN A 75 6.20 8.11 -7.35
CA ASN A 75 6.49 7.53 -8.67
C ASN A 75 6.59 5.99 -8.76
N TYR A 76 6.14 5.25 -7.74
CA TYR A 76 5.95 3.81 -7.83
C TYR A 76 4.62 3.46 -8.49
N ILE A 77 4.48 3.83 -9.77
CA ILE A 77 3.21 3.79 -10.50
C ILE A 77 2.60 2.38 -10.54
N THR A 78 3.38 1.36 -10.91
CA THR A 78 2.85 -0.02 -11.03
C THR A 78 2.29 -0.55 -9.70
N ILE A 79 3.00 -0.33 -8.59
CA ILE A 79 2.56 -0.73 -7.25
C ILE A 79 1.34 0.08 -6.85
N GLY A 80 1.40 1.40 -7.04
CA GLY A 80 0.28 2.30 -6.78
C GLY A 80 -0.99 1.84 -7.48
N THR A 81 -0.91 1.48 -8.76
CA THR A 81 -2.03 0.94 -9.53
C THR A 81 -2.56 -0.36 -8.92
N GLN A 82 -1.70 -1.32 -8.57
CA GLN A 82 -2.13 -2.60 -7.98
C GLN A 82 -2.89 -2.41 -6.66
N TRP A 83 -2.39 -1.52 -5.79
CA TRP A 83 -3.01 -1.22 -4.51
C TRP A 83 -4.33 -0.45 -4.65
N LEU A 84 -4.43 0.49 -5.60
CA LEU A 84 -5.68 1.19 -5.90
C LEU A 84 -6.73 0.25 -6.50
N GLN A 85 -6.34 -0.62 -7.43
CA GLN A 85 -7.23 -1.64 -8.00
C GLN A 85 -7.75 -2.58 -6.91
N TYR A 86 -6.90 -3.01 -5.99
CA TYR A 86 -7.32 -3.87 -4.89
C TYR A 86 -8.22 -3.15 -3.89
N ALA A 87 -7.97 -1.87 -3.61
CA ALA A 87 -8.89 -1.06 -2.79
C ALA A 87 -10.28 -1.00 -3.44
N LEU A 88 -10.37 -0.75 -4.75
CA LEU A 88 -11.64 -0.76 -5.49
C LEU A 88 -12.31 -2.14 -5.49
N TYR A 89 -11.53 -3.22 -5.61
CA TYR A 89 -12.03 -4.58 -5.46
C TYR A 89 -12.68 -4.79 -4.09
N LEU A 90 -12.02 -4.34 -3.00
CA LEU A 90 -12.58 -4.46 -1.66
C LEU A 90 -13.87 -3.61 -1.50
N VAL A 91 -13.94 -2.41 -2.06
CA VAL A 91 -15.18 -1.60 -2.06
C VAL A 91 -16.35 -2.37 -2.70
N GLN A 92 -16.08 -3.10 -3.78
CA GLN A 92 -17.11 -3.83 -4.51
C GLN A 92 -17.50 -5.16 -3.85
N ASN A 93 -16.59 -5.78 -3.09
CA ASN A 93 -16.71 -7.17 -2.64
C ASN A 93 -16.72 -7.35 -1.11
N SER A 94 -16.54 -6.29 -0.34
CA SER A 94 -16.55 -6.32 1.13
C SER A 94 -17.57 -5.33 1.69
N THR A 95 -17.97 -5.52 2.96
CA THR A 95 -18.83 -4.58 3.69
C THR A 95 -18.02 -3.49 4.40
N ASP A 96 -16.84 -3.16 3.87
CA ASP A 96 -15.90 -2.24 4.48
C ASP A 96 -16.17 -0.79 4.05
N ASP A 97 -16.82 -0.04 4.94
CA ASP A 97 -17.18 1.36 4.74
C ASP A 97 -16.09 2.34 5.28
N SER A 98 -14.85 1.88 5.45
CA SER A 98 -13.74 2.71 5.96
C SER A 98 -13.31 3.85 5.02
N ILE A 99 -13.73 3.78 3.75
CA ILE A 99 -13.42 4.76 2.72
C ILE A 99 -14.66 5.61 2.36
N GLY A 100 -14.47 6.91 2.19
CA GLY A 100 -15.54 7.83 1.78
C GLY A 100 -15.77 7.84 0.26
N HIS A 101 -16.94 8.32 -0.16
CA HIS A 101 -17.29 8.42 -1.59
C HIS A 101 -16.25 9.20 -2.42
N GLU A 102 -15.74 10.31 -1.89
CA GLU A 102 -14.71 11.12 -2.55
C GLU A 102 -13.40 10.33 -2.76
N GLU A 103 -12.96 9.58 -1.75
CA GLU A 103 -11.76 8.74 -1.85
C GLU A 103 -11.96 7.61 -2.89
N VAL A 104 -13.17 7.07 -3.01
CA VAL A 104 -13.52 6.08 -4.04
C VAL A 104 -13.51 6.69 -5.45
N GLU A 105 -14.14 7.85 -5.64
CA GLU A 105 -14.14 8.55 -6.94
C GLU A 105 -12.72 8.91 -7.37
N ASP A 106 -11.90 9.39 -6.43
CA ASP A 106 -10.49 9.67 -6.65
C ASP A 106 -9.70 8.41 -7.03
N ALA A 107 -9.93 7.28 -6.34
CA ALA A 107 -9.31 6.00 -6.67
C ALA A 107 -9.68 5.50 -8.08
N ILE A 108 -10.95 5.65 -8.49
CA ILE A 108 -11.42 5.31 -9.84
C ILE A 108 -10.72 6.18 -10.87
N ALA A 109 -10.76 7.51 -10.69
CA ALA A 109 -10.16 8.46 -11.62
C ALA A 109 -8.65 8.23 -11.77
N MET A 110 -7.96 8.01 -10.66
CA MET A 110 -6.52 7.76 -10.66
C MET A 110 -6.19 6.43 -11.34
N THR A 111 -6.89 5.35 -11.02
CA THR A 111 -6.65 4.03 -11.64
C THR A 111 -6.79 4.10 -13.16
N GLN A 112 -7.84 4.74 -13.68
CA GLN A 112 -8.06 4.89 -15.12
C GLN A 112 -6.92 5.65 -15.82
N VAL A 113 -6.40 6.71 -15.18
CA VAL A 113 -5.27 7.48 -15.72
C VAL A 113 -3.99 6.64 -15.73
N LEU A 114 -3.74 5.90 -14.66
CA LEU A 114 -2.53 5.10 -14.52
C LEU A 114 -2.51 3.91 -15.49
N GLU A 115 -3.63 3.25 -15.73
CA GLU A 115 -3.76 2.18 -16.72
C GLU A 115 -3.43 2.69 -18.13
N ASN A 116 -4.02 3.82 -18.52
CA ASN A 116 -3.71 4.47 -19.79
C ASN A 116 -2.22 4.82 -19.91
N TYR A 117 -1.60 5.29 -18.82
CA TYR A 117 -0.18 5.61 -18.79
C TYR A 117 0.72 4.37 -18.93
N LEU A 118 0.38 3.27 -18.24
CA LEU A 118 1.10 2.00 -18.31
C LEU A 118 0.98 1.39 -19.72
N ASP A 119 -0.20 1.43 -20.33
CA ASP A 119 -0.42 0.98 -21.71
C ASP A 119 0.39 1.80 -22.72
N LEU A 120 0.39 3.13 -22.58
CA LEU A 120 1.20 4.00 -23.43
C LEU A 120 2.71 3.73 -23.27
N LYS A 121 3.18 3.48 -22.05
CA LYS A 121 4.57 3.09 -21.79
C LYS A 121 4.90 1.77 -22.48
N GLN A 122 4.05 0.76 -22.29
CA GLN A 122 4.24 -0.55 -22.90
C GLN A 122 4.24 -0.45 -24.43
N TRP A 123 3.32 0.32 -25.01
CA TRP A 123 3.28 0.59 -26.44
C TRP A 123 4.57 1.26 -26.95
N ARG A 124 5.12 2.25 -26.25
CA ARG A 124 6.39 2.90 -26.64
C ARG A 124 7.56 1.94 -26.63
N VAL A 125 7.63 1.05 -25.63
CA VAL A 125 8.67 0.01 -25.53
C VAL A 125 8.56 -0.97 -26.70
N CYS A 126 7.36 -1.48 -26.97
CA CYS A 126 7.12 -2.43 -28.07
C CYS A 126 7.39 -1.82 -29.46
N ASN A 127 7.20 -0.50 -29.63
CA ASN A 127 7.41 0.20 -30.90
C ASN A 127 8.75 0.93 -31.02
N GLY A 128 9.67 0.74 -30.06
CA GLY A 128 11.02 1.31 -30.12
C GLY A 128 11.08 2.84 -30.03
N VAL A 129 10.04 3.50 -29.51
CA VAL A 129 9.92 4.98 -29.44
C VAL A 129 10.48 5.53 -28.11
N ALA A 130 11.49 4.88 -27.54
CA ALA A 130 12.09 5.31 -26.28
C ALA A 130 12.77 6.68 -26.48
N GLN A 131 12.22 7.73 -25.84
CA GLN A 131 12.80 9.06 -25.82
C GLN A 131 14.16 9.01 -25.09
N GLN A 132 15.18 9.59 -25.73
CA GLN A 132 16.44 9.99 -25.10
C GLN A 132 16.19 11.00 -23.99
#